data_AF-A0A8H3IY73-F1
#
_entry.id   AF-A0A8H3IY73-F1
#
_cell.length_a   1.000
_cell.length_b   1.000
_cell.length_c   1.000
_cell.angle_alpha   90.00
_cell.angle_beta   90.00
_cell.angle_gamma   90.00
#
_symmetry.space_group_name_H-M   'P 1'
#
loop_
_entity.id
_entity.type
_entity.pdbx_description
1 polymer ?
#
loop_
_entity_poly.entity_id
_entity_poly.type
_entity_poly.pdbx_seq_one_letter_code
_entity_poly.pdbx_strand_id
1 'polypeptide(L)'
;LGAKHTSTFSTVNNLGNLYWDQGKLEEAEKMLLQALKGYKNALGLELVKTYIPALNTLWGLGDLYAKTKPDESRSMYVKALSGYTKVRGPSSDICITLKQSLDALDITKPVEMNLGSSARPGRCENEAEDQGKPRRPSHSHYAQTSEVGDA
;
A
#
# COMPACT_ATOMS: atom_id res chain seq x y z
N LEU A 1 28.58 17.45 -2.28
CA LEU A 1 28.13 16.04 -2.36
C LEU A 1 26.64 16.05 -2.74
N GLY A 2 26.36 16.03 -4.04
CA GLY A 2 25.01 16.24 -4.61
C GLY A 2 24.25 14.94 -4.92
N ALA A 3 23.15 15.06 -5.69
CA ALA A 3 22.19 14.02 -6.09
C ALA A 3 22.76 12.66 -6.57
N LYS A 4 24.05 12.61 -6.96
CA LYS A 4 24.74 11.34 -7.21
C LYS A 4 24.73 10.41 -5.99
N HIS A 5 24.88 10.93 -4.77
CA HIS A 5 24.85 10.08 -3.57
C HIS A 5 23.43 9.59 -3.22
N THR A 6 22.38 10.35 -3.54
CA THR A 6 21.00 9.92 -3.26
C THR A 6 20.56 8.78 -4.18
N SER A 7 21.07 8.72 -5.41
CA SER A 7 20.81 7.62 -6.34
C SER A 7 21.25 6.25 -5.79
N THR A 8 22.37 6.20 -5.05
CA THR A 8 22.82 4.98 -4.37
C THR A 8 21.78 4.48 -3.37
N PHE A 9 21.15 5.39 -2.62
CA PHE A 9 20.10 5.01 -1.66
C PHE A 9 18.81 4.58 -2.36
N SER A 10 18.53 5.08 -3.57
CA SER A 10 17.43 4.56 -4.40
C SER A 10 17.71 3.12 -4.83
N THR A 11 18.94 2.80 -5.19
CA THR A 11 19.34 1.42 -5.48
C THR A 11 19.20 0.52 -4.25
N VAL A 12 19.64 0.99 -3.07
CA VAL A 12 19.48 0.23 -1.81
C VAL A 12 17.99 0.03 -1.48
N ASN A 13 17.13 1.03 -1.71
CA ASN A 13 15.69 0.88 -1.56
C ASN A 13 15.14 -0.22 -2.46
N ASN A 14 15.54 -0.25 -3.74
CA ASN A 14 15.11 -1.28 -4.68
C ASN A 14 15.59 -2.68 -4.26
N LEU A 15 16.78 -2.78 -3.66
CA LEU A 15 17.25 -4.03 -3.07
C LEU A 15 16.39 -4.47 -1.88
N GLY A 16 15.90 -3.53 -1.07
CA GLY A 16 14.92 -3.81 -0.02
C GLY A 16 13.63 -4.41 -0.57
N ASN A 17 13.07 -3.81 -1.63
CA ASN A 17 11.88 -4.34 -2.31
C ASN A 17 12.15 -5.73 -2.91
N LEU A 18 13.33 -5.95 -3.50
CA LEU A 18 13.69 -7.26 -4.02
C LEU A 18 13.74 -8.33 -2.92
N TYR A 19 14.28 -8.02 -1.75
CA TYR A 19 14.30 -8.96 -0.62
C TYR A 19 12.90 -9.20 -0.07
N TRP A 20 12.06 -8.16 -0.03
CA TRP A 20 10.66 -8.33 0.30
C TRP A 20 10.02 -9.36 -0.62
N ASP A 21 10.17 -9.20 -1.94
CA ASP A 21 9.51 -10.07 -2.93
C ASP A 21 9.96 -11.53 -2.80
N GLN A 22 11.16 -11.75 -2.25
CA GLN A 22 11.70 -13.07 -1.91
C GLN A 22 11.24 -13.60 -0.54
N GLY A 23 10.43 -12.85 0.21
CA GLY A 23 9.99 -13.18 1.58
C GLY A 23 11.05 -12.95 2.66
N LYS A 24 12.19 -12.34 2.33
CA LYS A 24 13.30 -12.05 3.23
C LYS A 24 13.08 -10.73 3.97
N LEU A 25 12.17 -10.75 4.94
CA LEU A 25 11.69 -9.54 5.62
C LEU A 25 12.78 -8.83 6.43
N GLU A 26 13.67 -9.56 7.10
CA GLU A 26 14.75 -8.94 7.91
C GLU A 26 15.78 -8.21 7.02
N GLU A 27 16.16 -8.82 5.91
CA GLU A 27 17.07 -8.22 4.93
C GLU A 27 16.42 -7.03 4.23
N ALA A 28 15.13 -7.12 3.91
CA ALA A 28 14.36 -6.00 3.35
C ALA A 28 14.34 -4.81 4.31
N GLU A 29 14.04 -5.04 5.60
CA GLU A 29 14.05 -4.01 6.64
C GLU A 29 15.43 -3.34 6.73
N LYS A 30 16.49 -4.14 6.79
CA LYS A 30 17.86 -3.64 6.88
C LYS A 30 18.22 -2.73 5.70
N MET A 31 17.85 -3.12 4.48
CA MET A 31 18.12 -2.30 3.28
C MET A 31 17.32 -1.00 3.28
N LEU A 32 16.02 -1.06 3.59
CA LEU A 32 15.18 0.12 3.63
C LEU A 32 15.62 1.11 4.73
N LEU A 33 16.00 0.63 5.92
CA LEU A 33 16.54 1.46 6.99
C LEU A 33 17.89 2.09 6.59
N GLN A 34 18.76 1.35 5.91
CA GLN A 34 20.02 1.86 5.40
C GLN A 34 19.80 2.98 4.37
N ALA A 35 18.87 2.78 3.43
CA ALA A 35 18.50 3.81 2.45
C ALA A 35 17.97 5.07 3.15
N LEU A 36 17.05 4.92 4.11
CA LEU A 36 16.48 6.04 4.85
C LEU A 36 17.53 6.81 5.65
N LYS A 37 18.46 6.12 6.31
CA LYS A 37 19.59 6.74 7.02
C LYS A 37 20.49 7.51 6.04
N GLY A 38 20.76 6.93 4.88
CA GLY A 38 21.51 7.57 3.80
C GLY A 38 20.87 8.87 3.33
N TYR A 39 19.56 8.86 3.05
CA TYR A 39 18.82 10.06 2.68
C TYR A 39 18.85 11.13 3.77
N LYS A 40 18.67 10.77 5.04
CA LYS A 40 18.74 11.71 6.18
C LYS A 40 20.11 12.38 6.27
N ASN A 41 21.18 11.61 6.07
CA ASN A 41 22.54 12.15 6.13
C ASN A 41 22.87 13.03 4.92
N ALA A 42 22.37 12.70 3.74
CA ALA A 42 22.68 13.45 2.51
C ALA A 42 21.83 14.72 2.32
N LEU A 43 20.57 14.69 2.76
CA LEU A 43 19.60 15.77 2.52
C LEU A 43 19.23 16.55 3.79
N GLY A 44 19.45 15.98 4.97
CA GLY A 44 18.93 16.52 6.22
C GLY A 44 17.47 16.14 6.50
N LEU A 45 17.05 16.28 7.76
CA LEU A 45 15.76 15.78 8.26
C LEU A 45 14.53 16.46 7.61
N GLU A 46 14.65 17.73 7.22
CA GLU A 46 13.54 18.48 6.63
C GLU A 46 13.30 18.10 5.17
N LEU A 47 14.36 17.98 4.36
CA LEU A 47 14.23 17.63 2.95
C LEU A 47 13.77 16.17 2.75
N VAL A 48 14.10 15.26 3.67
CA VAL A 48 13.57 13.89 3.63
C VAL A 48 12.05 13.85 3.67
N LYS A 49 11.40 14.82 4.32
CA LYS A 49 9.92 14.90 4.39
C LYS A 49 9.29 15.34 3.08
N THR A 50 10.05 15.86 2.12
CA THR A 50 9.55 16.34 0.82
C THR A 50 10.23 15.66 -0.37
N TYR A 51 11.22 14.80 -0.13
CA TYR A 51 11.94 14.09 -1.18
C TYR A 51 11.29 12.73 -1.50
N ILE A 52 10.68 12.64 -2.69
CA ILE A 52 9.87 11.47 -3.10
C ILE A 52 10.58 10.12 -2.90
N PRO A 53 11.85 9.91 -3.29
CA PRO A 53 12.51 8.61 -3.07
C PRO A 53 12.62 8.21 -1.60
N ALA A 54 12.79 9.16 -0.67
CA ALA A 54 12.81 8.86 0.75
C ALA A 54 11.40 8.60 1.30
N LEU A 55 10.37 9.25 0.75
CA LEU A 55 8.97 8.96 1.05
C LEU A 55 8.56 7.57 0.57
N ASN A 56 9.04 7.14 -0.61
CA ASN A 56 8.84 5.77 -1.09
C ASN A 56 9.45 4.74 -0.12
N THR A 57 10.64 5.01 0.43
CA THR A 57 11.28 4.14 1.44
C THR A 57 10.48 4.08 2.73
N LEU A 58 9.91 5.19 3.18
CA LEU A 58 9.02 5.21 4.35
C LEU A 58 7.75 4.39 4.09
N TRP A 59 7.16 4.48 2.90
CA TRP A 59 6.05 3.62 2.52
C TRP A 59 6.47 2.14 2.56
N GLY A 60 7.56 1.76 1.90
CA GLY A 60 8.04 0.37 1.92
C GLY A 60 8.30 -0.18 3.33
N LEU A 61 8.84 0.62 4.25
CA LEU A 61 8.94 0.22 5.67
C LEU A 61 7.58 0.06 6.33
N GLY A 62 6.63 0.94 6.01
CA GLY A 62 5.25 0.85 6.48
C GLY A 62 4.58 -0.45 6.05
N ASP A 63 4.67 -0.81 4.77
CA ASP A 63 4.10 -2.06 4.29
C ASP A 63 4.81 -3.25 4.98
N LEU A 64 6.12 -3.21 5.19
CA LEU A 64 6.90 -4.31 5.77
C LEU A 64 6.47 -4.55 7.22
N TYR A 65 6.37 -3.46 7.98
CA TYR A 65 5.93 -3.49 9.36
C TYR A 65 4.44 -3.78 9.52
N ALA A 66 3.60 -3.58 8.50
CA ALA A 66 2.19 -3.95 8.60
C ALA A 66 2.03 -5.46 8.87
N LYS A 67 3.01 -6.28 8.46
CA LYS A 67 3.01 -7.74 8.69
C LYS A 67 3.61 -8.16 10.03
N THR A 68 4.53 -7.37 10.58
CA THR A 68 5.35 -7.77 11.74
C THR A 68 5.10 -6.91 12.98
N LYS A 69 4.90 -5.60 12.79
CA LYS A 69 4.89 -4.56 13.83
C LYS A 69 3.91 -3.42 13.45
N PRO A 70 2.59 -3.58 13.66
CA PRO A 70 1.59 -2.62 13.19
C PRO A 70 1.72 -1.21 13.80
N ASP A 71 2.22 -1.10 15.04
CA ASP A 71 2.47 0.22 15.66
C ASP A 71 3.60 1.00 14.97
N GLU A 72 4.67 0.31 14.56
CA GLU A 72 5.76 0.93 13.80
C GLU A 72 5.33 1.26 12.37
N SER A 73 4.53 0.38 11.75
CA SER A 73 3.93 0.58 10.43
C SER A 73 3.16 1.91 10.35
N ARG A 74 2.28 2.15 11.33
CA ARG A 74 1.50 3.39 11.43
C ARG A 74 2.40 4.62 11.42
N SER A 75 3.50 4.59 12.18
CA SER A 75 4.47 5.70 12.23
C SER A 75 5.08 5.99 10.86
N MET A 76 5.41 4.95 10.09
CA MET A 76 6.00 5.07 8.77
C MET A 76 5.00 5.64 7.75
N TYR A 77 3.78 5.12 7.71
CA TYR A 77 2.74 5.63 6.81
C TYR A 77 2.34 7.07 7.11
N VAL A 78 2.23 7.48 8.38
CA VAL A 78 1.94 8.88 8.74
C VAL A 78 3.02 9.82 8.20
N LYS A 79 4.30 9.44 8.32
CA LYS A 79 5.42 10.23 7.79
C LYS A 79 5.38 10.32 6.27
N ALA A 80 5.14 9.19 5.59
CA ALA A 80 5.00 9.15 4.14
C ALA A 80 3.82 10.02 3.66
N LEU A 81 2.64 9.86 4.27
CA LEU A 81 1.43 10.61 3.94
C LEU A 81 1.63 12.12 4.11
N SER A 82 2.24 12.54 5.21
CA SER A 82 2.56 13.96 5.45
C SER A 82 3.43 14.53 4.33
N GLY A 83 4.43 13.77 3.87
CA GLY A 83 5.31 14.19 2.79
C GLY A 83 4.62 14.24 1.43
N TYR A 84 3.89 13.19 1.04
CA TYR A 84 3.17 13.17 -0.23
C TYR A 84 2.08 14.24 -0.29
N THR A 85 1.43 14.53 0.84
CA THR A 85 0.44 15.61 0.92
C THR A 85 1.07 16.96 0.57
N LYS A 86 2.31 17.21 0.99
CA LYS A 86 3.04 18.45 0.66
C LYS A 86 3.50 18.51 -0.80
N VAL A 87 3.92 17.37 -1.37
CA VAL A 87 4.54 17.32 -2.70
C VAL A 87 3.52 17.16 -3.82
N ARG A 88 2.46 16.37 -3.59
CA ARG A 88 1.45 15.99 -4.60
C ARG A 88 0.03 16.41 -4.25
N GLY A 89 -0.21 16.87 -3.02
CA GLY A 89 -1.53 17.27 -2.55
C GLY A 89 -2.32 16.15 -1.86
N PRO A 90 -3.27 16.50 -0.98
CA PRO A 90 -4.02 15.56 -0.12
C PRO A 90 -4.99 14.64 -0.87
N SER A 91 -5.34 15.01 -2.11
CA SER A 91 -6.27 14.28 -2.99
C SER A 91 -5.56 13.44 -4.05
N SER A 92 -4.22 13.34 -4.00
CA SER A 92 -3.49 12.45 -4.90
C SER A 92 -3.77 10.99 -4.57
N ASP A 93 -3.78 10.12 -5.59
CA ASP A 93 -4.04 8.69 -5.42
C ASP A 93 -3.14 8.06 -4.35
N ILE A 94 -1.86 8.45 -4.32
CA ILE A 94 -0.88 8.01 -3.31
C ILE A 94 -1.34 8.35 -1.89
N CYS A 95 -1.82 9.58 -1.67
CA CYS A 95 -2.32 9.99 -0.37
C CYS A 95 -3.60 9.23 0.02
N ILE A 96 -4.47 8.92 -0.95
CA ILE A 96 -5.67 8.12 -0.73
C ILE A 96 -5.29 6.69 -0.33
N THR A 97 -4.38 6.04 -1.06
CA THR A 97 -3.89 4.69 -0.74
C THR A 97 -3.27 4.63 0.66
N LEU A 98 -2.40 5.59 1.01
CA LEU A 98 -1.77 5.63 2.34
C LEU A 98 -2.79 5.81 3.47
N LYS A 99 -3.85 6.60 3.25
CA LYS A 99 -4.95 6.73 4.23
C LYS A 99 -5.70 5.42 4.40
N GLN A 100 -6.03 4.74 3.30
CA GLN A 100 -6.67 3.42 3.35
C GLN A 100 -5.81 2.38 4.08
N SER A 101 -4.49 2.36 3.84
CA SER A 101 -3.57 1.49 4.59
C SER A 101 -3.54 1.81 6.08
N LEU A 102 -3.61 3.09 6.46
CA LEU A 102 -3.70 3.50 7.87
C LEU A 102 -5.02 3.06 8.53
N ASP A 103 -6.14 3.26 7.84
CA ASP A 103 -7.46 2.86 8.33
C ASP A 103 -7.54 1.33 8.53
N ALA A 104 -6.94 0.57 7.60
CA ALA A 104 -6.83 -0.88 7.70
C ALA A 104 -6.05 -1.33 8.95
N LEU A 105 -4.98 -0.63 9.34
CA LEU A 105 -4.24 -0.94 10.57
C LEU A 105 -5.09 -0.72 11.83
N ASP A 106 -5.93 0.32 11.84
CA ASP A 106 -6.79 0.61 12.99
C ASP A 106 -7.91 -0.41 13.15
N ILE A 107 -8.38 -1.03 12.06
CA ILE A 107 -9.35 -2.15 12.08
C ILE A 107 -8.71 -3.45 12.62
N THR A 108 -7.40 -3.64 12.42
CA THR A 108 -6.69 -4.86 12.88
C THR A 108 -6.36 -4.87 14.37
N LYS A 109 -6.47 -3.73 15.06
CA LYS A 109 -6.47 -3.74 16.53
C LYS A 109 -7.79 -4.38 16.96
N PRO A 110 -7.80 -5.46 17.77
CA PRO A 110 -9.05 -5.92 18.34
C PRO A 110 -9.61 -4.75 19.13
N VAL A 111 -10.64 -4.12 18.57
CA VAL A 111 -11.52 -3.27 19.32
C VAL A 111 -11.97 -4.17 20.47
N GLU A 112 -11.57 -3.85 21.70
CA GLU A 112 -12.36 -4.29 22.84
C GLU A 112 -13.74 -3.67 22.63
N MET A 113 -14.57 -4.39 21.87
CA MET A 113 -15.98 -4.15 21.74
C MET A 113 -16.55 -4.45 23.11
N ASN A 114 -16.47 -3.46 23.99
CA ASN A 114 -17.31 -3.36 25.15
C ASN A 114 -18.75 -3.28 24.64
N LEU A 115 -19.37 -4.44 24.48
CA LEU A 115 -20.82 -4.60 24.39
C LEU A 115 -21.38 -4.23 25.76
N GLY A 116 -21.49 -2.92 26.00
CA GLY A 116 -22.04 -2.33 27.21
C GLY A 116 -23.10 -1.29 26.87
N SER A 117 -24.34 -1.76 26.81
CA SER A 117 -25.58 -1.00 27.05
C SER A 117 -26.20 -0.16 25.91
N SER A 118 -27.23 -0.80 25.34
CA SER A 118 -28.56 -0.26 25.00
C SER A 118 -28.70 0.91 24.02
N ALA A 119 -29.06 0.61 22.77
CA ALA A 119 -30.32 1.05 22.16
C ALA A 119 -30.51 0.46 20.75
N ARG A 120 -31.45 -0.46 20.61
CA ARG A 120 -32.31 -0.67 19.41
C ARG A 120 -33.75 -0.71 19.96
N PRO A 121 -34.84 -0.40 19.20
CA PRO A 121 -34.97 -0.68 17.77
C PRO A 121 -35.80 0.32 16.92
N GLY A 122 -35.75 0.10 15.60
CA GLY A 122 -36.73 0.55 14.60
C GLY A 122 -36.26 0.04 13.22
N ARG A 123 -36.49 -1.22 12.87
CA ARG A 123 -37.67 -1.78 12.17
C ARG A 123 -38.05 -0.97 10.91
N CYS A 124 -37.62 -1.48 9.75
CA CYS A 124 -38.48 -1.71 8.60
C CYS A 124 -38.05 -3.04 7.98
N GLU A 125 -38.82 -4.08 8.28
CA GLU A 125 -38.89 -5.29 7.47
C GLU A 125 -39.68 -4.95 6.20
N ASN A 126 -39.28 -5.52 5.06
CA ASN A 126 -40.18 -6.06 4.05
C ASN A 126 -39.37 -7.03 3.17
N GLU A 127 -39.65 -8.30 3.45
CA GLU A 127 -39.61 -9.50 2.61
C GLU A 127 -40.27 -9.23 1.23
N ALA A 128 -40.20 -10.02 0.16
CA ALA A 128 -39.46 -11.16 -0.37
C ALA A 128 -40.04 -11.38 -1.79
N GLU A 129 -39.34 -12.15 -2.65
CA GLU A 129 -39.83 -13.01 -3.75
C GLU A 129 -38.63 -13.22 -4.70
N ASP A 130 -37.80 -14.24 -4.52
CA ASP A 130 -38.00 -15.64 -4.97
C ASP A 130 -38.64 -15.77 -6.36
N GLN A 131 -37.85 -16.21 -7.34
CA GLN A 131 -38.20 -17.38 -8.16
C GLN A 131 -37.03 -17.81 -9.06
N GLY A 132 -36.47 -18.99 -8.75
CA GLY A 132 -36.59 -20.11 -9.69
C GLY A 132 -35.65 -20.22 -10.91
N LYS A 133 -34.43 -20.71 -10.64
CA LYS A 133 -33.82 -21.90 -11.28
C LYS A 133 -33.24 -21.83 -12.73
N PRO A 134 -32.43 -22.84 -13.17
CA PRO A 134 -31.08 -22.63 -13.71
C PRO A 134 -30.89 -23.15 -15.14
N ARG A 135 -29.72 -22.92 -15.78
CA ARG A 135 -29.16 -23.86 -16.79
C ARG A 135 -27.68 -23.60 -17.14
N ARG A 136 -27.07 -24.68 -17.61
CA ARG A 136 -25.66 -25.09 -17.64
C ARG A 136 -24.83 -24.54 -18.83
N PRO A 137 -23.51 -24.82 -18.89
CA PRO A 137 -22.54 -24.21 -19.81
C PRO A 137 -22.31 -25.01 -21.10
N SER A 138 -21.77 -24.36 -22.14
CA SER A 138 -21.20 -24.99 -23.35
C SER A 138 -20.25 -24.00 -24.05
N HIS A 139 -18.94 -24.21 -24.00
CA HIS A 139 -18.10 -24.87 -25.02
C HIS A 139 -17.43 -23.91 -26.03
N SER A 140 -16.09 -23.94 -25.97
CA SER A 140 -15.06 -23.69 -26.98
C SER A 140 -15.48 -23.91 -28.45
N HIS A 141 -15.04 -23.01 -29.36
CA HIS A 141 -14.17 -23.35 -30.50
C HIS A 141 -13.82 -22.14 -31.39
N TYR A 142 -12.55 -22.10 -31.79
CA TYR A 142 -11.91 -21.56 -33.00
C TYR A 142 -12.61 -20.46 -33.83
N ALA A 143 -11.85 -19.40 -34.11
CA ALA A 143 -11.93 -18.68 -35.38
C ALA A 143 -10.51 -18.54 -35.97
N GLN A 144 -10.21 -19.43 -36.94
CA GLN A 144 -9.28 -19.14 -38.02
C GLN A 144 -10.01 -18.20 -39.00
N THR A 145 -9.37 -17.11 -39.39
CA THR A 145 -9.65 -16.44 -40.66
C THR A 145 -8.33 -16.30 -41.40
N SER A 146 -8.15 -17.17 -42.39
CA SER A 146 -7.26 -16.96 -43.53
C SER A 146 -8.07 -16.21 -44.59
N GLU A 147 -7.48 -15.18 -45.20
CA GLU A 147 -7.60 -14.78 -46.62
C GLU A 147 -6.69 -13.53 -46.80
N VAL A 148 -5.62 -13.58 -47.61
CA VAL A 148 -5.55 -13.36 -49.08
C VAL A 148 -5.98 -11.93 -49.41
N GLY A 149 -5.29 -11.07 -50.15
CA GLY A 149 -4.11 -11.10 -51.01
C GLY A 149 -3.89 -9.66 -51.54
N ASP A 150 -3.26 -9.54 -52.71
CA ASP A 150 -2.94 -8.31 -53.50
C ASP A 150 -1.62 -7.63 -53.09
N ALA A 151 -0.50 -7.96 -53.75
CA ALA A 151 -0.06 -7.60 -55.12
C ALA A 151 0.77 -6.31 -55.13
#